data_AF-E3R0E0-F1
#
_entry.id   AF-E3R0E0-F1
#
_cell.length_a   1.000
_cell.length_b   1.000
_cell.length_c   1.000
_cell.angle_alpha   90.00
_cell.angle_beta   90.00
_cell.angle_gamma   90.00
#
_symmetry.space_group_name_H-M   'P 1'
#
loop_
_entity.id
_entity.type
_entity.pdbx_description
1 polymer ?
#
loop_
_entity_poly.entity_id
_entity_poly.type
_entity_poly.pdbx_seq_one_letter_code
_entity_poly.pdbx_strand_id
1 'polypeptide(L)'
;MGVIRKKTVTRGGEGGVKYHCDICSVDITSTVRIRCAHSACNDYDLCVQCFSHGKSSSNHKPETHPYRVIEQNSFPIFDRDWGADEELLLLEGAEIYGLGSWADIADHIGGFRHKDEVRDHYLKVYVDSPRFPLPKRCSPHDMDLANEISREDFQAKKKRRIEERKEAAKNAPTLQPKTKPTASVPSCHEIQGYMPGRLEFETEYANEAEEAVQLMQFDPGDGLNPRTGELEPEMELKLTVMDIYNCRLTQRVDRKKVIFEHNLLEYRENTKVEKKRSKEERDLLNKAKPFARMMNHDDFESLCQGLIDELNLRQAIQQLQEWRSVRIGDLRSGEKYETEKAQRAQKAVPMGSMDRDRLASAQRSKAAAVPDPPSGAALLVAPELPIRSAPAPDGTNGTIPPREPREPNGDSKPQTNGNANGASTNGTVVVANGTGPSGPMTRQRYMAPALPGVTPLQLTQDGAPDLHLLTPEEAKLCEVVRLQPKPYLMIKEQILKEALKSNGTLKKKQAKEICRLDSQKGGRIFDFFINAGWVGRA
;
A
#
# COMPACT_ATOMS: atom_id res chain seq x y z
N MET A 1 17.46 5.81 28.56
CA MET A 1 16.38 6.17 27.60
C MET A 1 15.52 7.25 28.24
N GLY A 2 15.89 8.51 28.04
CA GLY A 2 15.20 9.65 28.64
C GLY A 2 13.83 9.85 27.99
N VAL A 3 12.79 9.94 28.83
CA VAL A 3 11.41 10.16 28.40
C VAL A 3 11.30 11.55 27.77
N ILE A 4 11.08 11.62 26.45
CA ILE A 4 10.80 12.86 25.72
C ILE A 4 9.43 13.36 26.19
N ARG A 5 9.43 14.30 27.14
CA ARG A 5 8.23 15.04 27.53
C ARG A 5 7.87 16.01 26.40
N LYS A 6 6.84 15.71 25.61
CA LYS A 6 6.22 16.66 24.68
C LYS A 6 5.74 17.89 25.46
N LYS A 7 6.53 18.96 25.47
CA LYS A 7 6.06 20.31 25.81
C LYS A 7 5.27 20.81 24.60
N THR A 8 3.96 20.88 24.73
CA THR A 8 3.07 21.51 23.75
C THR A 8 3.32 23.03 23.79
N VAL A 9 4.29 23.51 23.01
CA VAL A 9 4.51 24.95 22.82
C VAL A 9 3.45 25.48 21.85
N THR A 10 2.78 26.55 22.25
CA THR A 10 1.76 27.25 21.46
C THR A 10 2.38 27.84 20.19
N ARG A 11 1.71 27.60 19.05
CA ARG A 11 2.08 28.14 17.72
C ARG A 11 1.99 29.66 17.69
N GLY A 12 3.09 30.34 18.00
CA GLY A 12 3.29 31.76 17.70
C GLY A 12 4.26 31.89 16.53
N GLY A 13 4.00 32.82 15.59
CA GLY A 13 4.83 33.04 14.38
C GLY A 13 6.20 33.65 14.64
N GLU A 14 6.74 33.52 15.85
CA GLU A 14 8.07 33.96 16.26
C GLU A 14 8.75 32.74 16.89
N GLY A 15 9.77 32.22 16.21
CA GLY A 15 10.48 31.01 16.60
C GLY A 15 11.37 31.18 17.83
N GLY A 16 11.72 30.07 18.47
CA GLY A 16 12.59 30.01 19.64
C GLY A 16 11.91 30.26 20.99
N VAL A 17 12.71 30.19 22.05
CA VAL A 17 12.30 30.51 23.43
C VAL A 17 12.11 32.02 23.57
N LYS A 18 10.94 32.47 24.03
CA LYS A 18 10.66 33.89 24.25
C LYS A 18 11.36 34.40 25.51
N TYR A 19 12.07 35.51 25.39
CA TYR A 19 12.73 36.22 26.49
C TYR A 19 12.02 37.55 26.75
N HIS A 20 11.75 37.83 28.01
CA HIS A 20 11.15 39.09 28.46
C HIS A 20 12.08 39.75 29.46
N CYS A 21 12.10 41.08 29.48
CA CYS A 21 12.87 41.80 30.48
C CYS A 21 12.22 41.66 31.86
N ASP A 22 12.96 41.22 32.87
CA ASP A 22 12.48 41.03 34.26
C ASP A 22 12.06 42.32 35.00
N ILE A 23 12.17 43.48 34.35
CA ILE A 23 11.86 44.79 34.93
C ILE A 23 10.69 45.46 34.22
N CYS A 24 10.74 45.58 32.90
CA CYS A 24 9.71 46.26 32.12
C CYS A 24 8.78 45.30 31.36
N SER A 25 9.04 44.00 31.42
CA SER A 25 8.28 42.95 30.73
C SER A 25 8.21 43.11 29.20
N VAL A 26 9.06 43.96 28.62
CA VAL A 26 9.19 44.11 27.17
C VAL A 26 9.81 42.85 26.59
N ASP A 27 9.33 42.42 25.42
CA ASP A 27 9.90 41.32 24.66
C ASP A 27 11.31 41.69 24.17
N ILE A 28 12.30 40.92 24.61
CA ILE A 28 13.72 41.07 24.28
C ILE A 28 14.26 39.88 23.50
N THR A 29 13.39 38.99 23.01
CA THR A 29 13.75 37.77 22.28
C THR A 29 14.63 38.07 21.07
N SER A 30 14.25 39.10 20.32
CA SER A 30 14.92 39.52 19.09
C SER A 30 15.76 40.79 19.26
N THR A 31 16.37 40.98 20.43
CA THR A 31 17.27 42.11 20.70
C THR A 31 18.48 41.66 21.50
N VAL A 32 19.56 42.46 21.50
CA VAL A 32 20.68 42.26 22.43
C VAL A 32 20.15 42.34 23.86
N ARG A 33 20.40 41.30 24.65
CA ARG A 33 19.96 41.22 26.05
C ARG A 33 21.14 41.02 26.99
N ILE A 34 20.94 41.43 28.24
CA ILE A 34 21.97 41.38 29.26
C ILE A 34 21.54 40.38 30.31
N ARG A 35 22.27 39.27 30.41
CA ARG A 35 22.00 38.19 31.35
C ARG A 35 22.86 38.34 32.59
N CYS A 36 22.24 38.34 33.77
CA CYS A 36 22.98 38.30 35.02
C CYS A 36 23.76 36.97 35.13
N ALA A 37 25.04 37.04 35.49
CA ALA A 37 25.92 35.89 35.69
C ALA A 37 26.14 35.54 37.18
N HIS A 38 25.54 36.30 38.10
CA HIS A 38 25.65 36.03 39.54
C HIS A 38 24.76 34.85 39.93
N SER A 39 25.28 33.95 40.78
CA SER A 39 24.54 32.80 41.33
C SER A 39 23.28 33.13 42.13
N ALA A 40 23.09 34.41 42.49
CA ALA A 40 21.93 34.88 43.25
C ALA A 40 20.73 35.18 42.32
N CYS A 41 20.98 35.25 41.00
CA CYS A 41 19.97 35.46 39.98
C CYS A 41 19.88 34.20 39.11
N ASN A 42 18.68 33.62 39.02
CA ASN A 42 18.42 32.52 38.10
C ASN A 42 17.62 33.06 36.91
N ASP A 43 18.08 32.79 35.68
CA ASP A 43 17.44 33.21 34.43
C ASP A 43 16.97 34.67 34.38
N TYR A 44 17.80 35.59 34.90
CA TYR A 44 17.48 37.02 34.96
C TYR A 44 18.04 37.77 33.74
N ASP A 45 17.17 38.21 32.86
CA ASP A 45 17.45 38.88 31.58
C ASP A 45 16.92 40.33 31.57
N LEU A 46 17.79 41.26 31.17
CA LEU A 46 17.51 42.69 31.11
C LEU A 46 17.57 43.22 29.67
N CYS A 47 16.68 44.14 29.33
CA CYS A 47 16.87 44.97 28.14
C CYS A 47 18.01 45.98 28.38
N VAL A 48 18.67 46.41 27.29
CA VAL A 48 19.79 47.35 27.36
C VAL A 48 19.43 48.63 28.12
N GLN A 49 18.20 49.13 27.95
CA GLN A 49 17.72 50.32 28.63
C GLN A 49 17.56 50.11 30.14
N CYS A 50 16.95 49.00 30.59
CA CYS A 50 16.77 48.75 32.02
C CYS A 50 18.12 48.53 32.73
N PHE A 51 19.06 47.87 32.04
CA PHE A 51 20.42 47.72 32.53
C PHE A 51 21.18 49.06 32.59
N SER A 52 21.10 49.89 31.53
CA SER A 52 21.82 51.18 31.49
C SER A 52 21.33 52.17 32.54
N HIS A 53 20.06 52.07 32.95
CA HIS A 53 19.48 52.88 34.03
C HIS A 53 19.71 52.26 35.43
N GLY A 54 20.43 51.14 35.53
CA GLY A 54 20.69 50.47 36.80
C GLY A 54 19.42 50.04 37.52
N LYS A 55 18.35 49.70 36.79
CA LYS A 55 17.12 49.22 37.42
C LYS A 55 17.35 47.81 37.92
N SER A 56 16.75 47.49 39.07
CA SER A 56 16.83 46.15 39.66
C SER A 56 15.49 45.72 40.23
N SER A 57 15.20 44.42 40.10
CA SER A 57 14.09 43.75 40.77
C SER A 57 14.59 42.50 41.49
N SER A 58 13.87 42.09 42.55
CA SER A 58 14.21 40.90 43.34
C SER A 58 15.64 40.96 43.91
N ASN A 59 16.37 39.84 43.88
CA ASN A 59 17.72 39.69 44.42
C ASN A 59 18.83 40.24 43.51
N HIS A 60 18.49 40.89 42.39
CA HIS A 60 19.47 41.41 41.45
C HIS A 60 20.09 42.73 41.96
N LYS A 61 21.43 42.83 41.94
CA LYS A 61 22.16 44.06 42.29
C LYS A 61 22.99 44.56 41.10
N PRO A 62 22.62 45.70 40.48
CA PRO A 62 23.30 46.21 39.29
C PRO A 62 24.77 46.56 39.50
N GLU A 63 25.12 46.99 40.71
CA GLU A 63 26.47 47.46 41.05
C GLU A 63 27.49 46.32 41.22
N THR A 64 27.03 45.14 41.65
CA THR A 64 27.92 44.05 42.10
C THR A 64 27.78 42.78 41.27
N HIS A 65 26.71 42.64 40.48
CA HIS A 65 26.48 41.41 39.73
C HIS A 65 27.26 41.41 38.40
N PRO A 66 28.06 40.37 38.12
CA PRO A 66 28.63 40.17 36.79
C PRO A 66 27.51 39.91 35.78
N TYR A 67 27.73 40.29 34.53
CA TYR A 67 26.75 40.11 33.45
C TYR A 67 27.40 39.55 32.18
N ARG A 68 26.58 38.99 31.30
CA ARG A 68 26.95 38.57 29.95
C ARG A 68 26.07 39.28 28.94
N VAL A 69 26.69 39.80 27.89
CA VAL A 69 25.96 40.35 26.75
C VAL A 69 25.63 39.19 25.81
N ILE A 70 24.34 38.97 25.57
CA ILE A 70 23.86 37.95 24.65
C ILE A 70 23.47 38.65 23.34
N GLU A 71 24.31 38.48 22.32
CA GLU A 71 24.05 38.94 20.96
C GLU A 71 23.13 37.95 20.24
N GLN A 72 22.48 38.43 19.18
CA GLN A 72 21.59 37.60 18.34
C GLN A 72 22.36 36.70 17.37
N ASN A 73 23.69 36.76 17.34
CA ASN A 73 24.56 35.95 16.47
C ASN A 73 24.07 35.83 15.00
N SER A 74 23.43 36.88 14.46
CA SER A 74 22.89 36.89 13.10
C SER A 74 24.00 37.18 12.08
N PHE A 75 24.92 36.22 11.90
CA PHE A 75 25.98 36.22 10.90
C PHE A 75 26.15 34.81 10.32
N PRO A 76 26.61 34.66 9.06
CA PRO A 76 26.68 33.36 8.40
C PRO A 76 27.90 32.53 8.86
N ILE A 77 27.69 31.24 9.14
CA ILE A 77 28.75 30.32 9.60
C ILE A 77 28.98 29.13 8.68
N PHE A 78 27.93 28.53 8.10
CA PHE A 78 28.06 27.36 7.22
C PHE A 78 27.54 27.63 5.81
N ASP A 79 26.43 28.35 5.69
CA ASP A 79 25.86 28.79 4.42
C ASP A 79 25.69 30.32 4.44
N ARG A 80 25.74 30.95 3.25
CA ARG A 80 25.68 32.40 3.07
C ARG A 80 24.32 32.98 3.39
N ASP A 81 23.27 32.17 3.27
CA ASP A 81 21.90 32.58 3.53
C ASP A 81 21.42 32.22 4.94
N TRP A 82 22.20 31.50 5.73
CA TRP A 82 21.83 31.01 7.07
C TRP A 82 22.67 31.65 8.17
N GLY A 83 22.00 32.21 9.17
CA GLY A 83 22.65 32.83 10.33
C GLY A 83 22.99 31.79 11.40
N ALA A 84 24.03 32.04 12.20
CA ALA A 84 24.40 31.16 13.31
C ALA A 84 23.27 30.96 14.34
N ASP A 85 22.38 31.96 14.47
CA ASP A 85 21.14 31.86 15.23
C ASP A 85 20.15 30.86 14.64
N GLU A 86 19.95 30.88 13.32
CA GLU A 86 19.09 29.91 12.63
C GLU A 86 19.67 28.49 12.67
N GLU A 87 21.00 28.33 12.58
CA GLU A 87 21.68 27.03 12.68
C GLU A 87 21.54 26.42 14.09
N LEU A 88 21.64 27.26 15.13
CA LEU A 88 21.44 26.80 16.51
C LEU A 88 19.99 26.35 16.74
N LEU A 89 19.01 27.16 16.30
CA LEU A 89 17.59 26.83 16.41
C LEU A 89 17.21 25.61 15.58
N LEU A 90 17.86 25.37 14.44
CA LEU A 90 17.67 24.16 13.65
C LEU A 90 18.03 22.90 14.46
N LEU A 91 19.20 22.91 15.12
CA LEU A 91 19.66 21.78 15.92
C LEU A 91 18.84 21.60 17.20
N GLU A 92 18.50 22.70 17.89
CA GLU A 92 17.61 22.68 19.06
C GLU A 92 16.22 22.12 18.68
N GLY A 93 15.67 22.57 17.55
CA GLY A 93 14.41 22.06 17.02
C GLY A 93 14.48 20.56 16.69
N ALA A 94 15.60 20.10 16.10
CA ALA A 94 15.79 18.68 15.81
C ALA A 94 15.88 17.83 17.08
N GLU A 95 16.47 18.35 18.17
CA GLU A 95 16.53 17.69 19.47
C GLU A 95 15.14 17.62 20.14
N ILE A 96 14.38 18.72 20.10
CA ILE A 96 13.09 18.85 20.79
C ILE A 96 11.97 18.09 20.06
N TYR A 97 11.84 18.28 18.74
CA TYR A 97 10.74 17.74 17.94
C TYR A 97 11.07 16.40 17.28
N GLY A 98 12.35 16.02 17.28
CA GLY A 98 12.84 14.84 16.59
C GLY A 98 13.24 15.14 15.14
N LEU A 99 14.42 14.65 14.76
CA LEU A 99 14.95 14.81 13.41
C LEU A 99 13.99 14.20 12.37
N GLY A 100 13.64 15.00 11.35
CA GLY A 100 12.66 14.61 10.33
C GLY A 100 11.32 15.32 10.43
N SER A 101 10.97 15.93 11.58
CA SER A 101 9.77 16.79 11.69
C SER A 101 10.03 18.20 11.12
N TRP A 102 10.38 18.28 9.84
CA TRP A 102 10.87 19.51 9.20
C TRP A 102 9.88 20.68 9.25
N ALA A 103 8.58 20.41 9.32
CA ALA A 103 7.57 21.45 9.49
C ALA A 103 7.64 22.09 10.88
N ASP A 104 7.69 21.29 11.94
CA ASP A 104 7.77 21.79 13.32
C ASP A 104 9.13 22.46 13.58
N ILE A 105 10.20 21.92 13.00
CA ILE A 105 11.54 22.51 13.07
C ILE A 105 11.57 23.88 12.35
N ALA A 106 10.95 24.00 11.17
CA ALA A 106 10.87 25.27 10.45
C ALA A 106 10.08 26.34 11.22
N ASP A 107 8.99 25.94 11.88
CA ASP A 107 8.23 26.82 12.77
C ASP A 107 9.09 27.26 13.97
N HIS A 108 9.88 26.34 14.55
CA HIS A 108 10.78 26.63 15.67
C HIS A 108 11.90 27.62 15.33
N ILE A 109 12.47 27.57 14.13
CA ILE A 109 13.49 28.52 13.67
C ILE A 109 12.94 29.94 13.53
N GLY A 110 11.64 30.08 13.21
CA GLY A 110 11.04 31.39 13.01
C GLY A 110 9.80 31.45 12.13
N GLY A 111 9.33 30.34 11.55
CA GLY A 111 8.19 30.34 10.62
C GLY A 111 8.45 31.06 9.28
N PHE A 112 9.65 31.64 9.10
CA PHE A 112 10.09 32.31 7.88
C PHE A 112 10.99 31.43 7.01
N ARG A 113 11.13 30.13 7.32
CA ARG A 113 11.80 29.10 6.50
C ARG A 113 10.77 28.04 6.09
N HIS A 114 10.89 27.48 4.89
CA HIS A 114 10.00 26.39 4.47
C HIS A 114 10.53 25.04 4.93
N LYS A 115 9.64 24.08 5.21
CA LYS A 115 10.02 22.73 5.65
C LYS A 115 11.04 22.05 4.72
N ASP A 116 10.87 22.21 3.40
CA ASP A 116 11.73 21.56 2.41
C ASP A 116 13.10 22.26 2.36
N GLU A 117 13.11 23.60 2.47
CA GLU A 117 14.33 24.40 2.59
C GLU A 117 15.15 24.01 3.84
N VAL A 118 14.48 23.79 4.98
CA VAL A 118 15.13 23.36 6.23
C VAL A 118 15.70 21.94 6.11
N ARG A 119 14.95 21.01 5.52
CA ARG A 119 15.43 19.63 5.24
C ARG A 119 16.67 19.66 4.36
N ASP A 120 16.58 20.33 3.22
CA ASP A 120 17.62 20.30 2.20
C ASP A 120 18.90 20.98 2.70
N HIS A 121 18.77 22.05 3.50
CA HIS A 121 19.89 22.67 4.20
C HIS A 121 20.55 21.71 5.20
N TYR A 122 19.76 21.03 6.05
CA TYR A 122 20.30 20.08 7.01
C TYR A 122 21.09 18.95 6.33
N LEU A 123 20.51 18.36 5.27
CA LEU A 123 21.17 17.31 4.50
C LEU A 123 22.47 17.81 3.87
N LYS A 124 22.44 18.94 3.18
CA LYS A 124 23.60 19.52 2.50
C LYS A 124 24.74 19.88 3.46
N VAL A 125 24.43 20.52 4.59
CA VAL A 125 25.45 21.11 5.48
C VAL A 125 25.96 20.13 6.52
N TYR A 126 25.08 19.28 7.06
CA TYR A 126 25.42 18.37 8.16
C TYR A 126 25.64 16.93 7.69
N VAL A 127 24.78 16.39 6.83
CA VAL A 127 24.84 14.97 6.40
C VAL A 127 25.86 14.77 5.28
N ASP A 128 25.76 15.55 4.21
CA ASP A 128 26.65 15.48 3.04
C ASP A 128 27.97 16.22 3.27
N SER A 129 28.29 16.54 4.52
CA SER A 129 29.54 17.18 4.90
C SER A 129 30.73 16.25 4.66
N PRO A 130 31.82 16.74 4.03
CA PRO A 130 33.08 15.99 3.93
C PRO A 130 33.69 15.60 5.29
N ARG A 131 33.23 16.24 6.38
CA ARG A 131 33.71 16.02 7.76
C ARG A 131 32.62 15.46 8.68
N PHE A 132 31.66 14.72 8.13
CA PHE A 132 30.61 14.04 8.91
C PHE A 132 31.23 13.33 10.15
N PRO A 133 30.69 13.53 11.37
CA PRO A 133 29.37 14.10 11.70
C PRO A 133 29.31 15.63 11.83
N LEU A 134 30.40 16.36 11.59
CA LEU A 134 30.45 17.82 11.74
C LEU A 134 30.38 18.54 10.39
N PRO A 135 29.81 19.76 10.34
CA PRO A 135 29.85 20.59 9.14
C PRO A 135 31.26 20.90 8.65
N LYS A 136 31.40 21.16 7.35
CA LYS A 136 32.70 21.45 6.71
C LYS A 136 33.45 22.61 7.36
N ARG A 137 32.79 23.60 7.96
CA ARG A 137 33.42 24.78 8.61
C ARG A 137 33.26 24.80 10.13
N CYS A 138 33.17 23.64 10.77
CA CYS A 138 32.92 23.54 12.23
C CYS A 138 34.15 23.87 13.13
N SER A 139 35.23 24.44 12.58
CA SER A 139 36.40 24.81 13.39
C SER A 139 36.16 26.17 14.06
N PRO A 140 36.39 26.33 15.37
CA PRO A 140 36.23 27.62 16.06
C PRO A 140 37.08 28.76 15.49
N HIS A 141 38.10 28.45 14.69
CA HIS A 141 39.01 29.42 14.08
C HIS A 141 38.65 29.75 12.62
N ASP A 142 37.68 29.06 12.02
CA ASP A 142 37.22 29.29 10.64
C ASP A 142 36.16 30.41 10.64
N MET A 143 36.63 31.64 10.46
CA MET A 143 35.80 32.85 10.42
C MET A 143 35.69 33.43 9.01
N ASP A 144 36.14 32.70 7.99
CA ASP A 144 36.23 33.20 6.61
C ASP A 144 34.87 33.69 6.11
N LEU A 145 33.82 32.89 6.28
CA LEU A 145 32.46 33.23 5.83
C LEU A 145 31.85 34.40 6.63
N ALA A 146 32.15 34.47 7.92
CA ALA A 146 31.69 35.53 8.81
C ALA A 146 32.39 36.88 8.52
N ASN A 147 33.61 36.84 7.97
CA ASN A 147 34.39 38.02 7.57
C ASN A 147 34.11 38.45 6.12
N GLU A 148 33.71 37.52 5.24
CA GLU A 148 33.36 37.81 3.84
C GLU A 148 32.13 38.71 3.69
N ILE A 149 31.16 38.58 4.61
CA ILE A 149 29.89 39.32 4.56
C ILE A 149 29.80 40.17 5.82
N SER A 150 29.67 41.49 5.65
CA SER A 150 29.41 42.39 6.78
C SER A 150 28.17 41.96 7.55
N ARG A 151 28.25 42.02 8.89
CA ARG A 151 27.11 41.74 9.78
C ARG A 151 25.90 42.59 9.41
N GLU A 152 26.11 43.85 9.01
CA GLU A 152 25.05 44.78 8.63
C GLU A 152 24.37 44.36 7.32
N ASP A 153 25.16 43.95 6.32
CA ASP A 153 24.64 43.48 5.03
C ASP A 153 23.84 42.19 5.18
N PHE A 154 24.31 41.27 6.02
CA PHE A 154 23.60 40.02 6.31
C PHE A 154 22.28 40.29 7.03
N GLN A 155 22.28 41.16 8.05
CA GLN A 155 21.06 41.55 8.76
C GLN A 155 20.05 42.25 7.84
N ALA A 156 20.51 43.12 6.94
CA ALA A 156 19.65 43.78 5.95
C ALA A 156 19.01 42.76 5.00
N LYS A 157 19.78 41.77 4.50
CA LYS A 157 19.26 40.69 3.65
C LYS A 157 18.26 39.80 4.40
N LYS A 158 18.56 39.42 5.65
CA LYS A 158 17.66 38.64 6.51
C LYS A 158 16.35 39.38 6.75
N LYS A 159 16.41 40.69 7.05
CA LYS A 159 15.22 41.54 7.24
C LYS A 159 14.37 41.60 5.96
N ARG A 160 14.99 41.85 4.80
CA ARG A 160 14.29 41.85 3.51
C ARG A 160 13.59 40.53 3.22
N ARG A 161 14.26 39.40 3.46
CA ARG A 161 13.68 38.05 3.29
C ARG A 161 12.45 37.84 4.16
N ILE A 162 12.52 38.24 5.43
CA ILE A 162 11.41 38.11 6.39
C ILE A 162 10.23 39.00 5.94
N GLU A 163 10.50 40.23 5.52
CA GLU A 163 9.48 41.17 5.06
C GLU A 163 8.78 40.69 3.79
N GLU A 164 9.53 40.28 2.76
CA GLU A 164 9.00 39.70 1.52
C GLU A 164 8.13 38.47 1.79
N ARG A 165 8.56 37.57 2.68
CA ARG A 165 7.77 36.39 3.05
C ARG A 165 6.53 36.76 3.88
N LYS A 166 6.61 37.78 4.74
CA LYS A 166 5.47 38.28 5.50
C LYS A 166 4.44 38.94 4.58
N GLU A 167 4.88 39.66 3.56
CA GLU A 167 4.01 40.20 2.50
C GLU A 167 3.39 39.09 1.66
N ALA A 168 4.17 38.10 1.24
CA ALA A 168 3.64 36.93 0.52
C ALA A 168 2.61 36.16 1.36
N ALA A 169 2.82 35.99 2.66
CA ALA A 169 1.88 35.35 3.57
C ALA A 169 0.59 36.17 3.76
N LYS A 170 0.67 37.51 3.76
CA LYS A 170 -0.51 38.39 3.79
C LYS A 170 -1.29 38.38 2.48
N ASN A 171 -0.58 38.30 1.35
CA ASN A 171 -1.17 38.29 0.01
C ASN A 171 -1.63 36.90 -0.45
N ALA A 172 -1.30 35.85 0.30
CA ALA A 172 -1.75 34.50 0.00
C ALA A 172 -3.28 34.40 0.19
N PRO A 173 -4.02 33.87 -0.80
CA PRO A 173 -5.45 33.65 -0.65
C PRO A 173 -5.69 32.74 0.55
N THR A 174 -6.69 33.06 1.37
CA THR A 174 -7.11 32.22 2.50
C THR A 174 -7.43 30.83 1.97
N LEU A 175 -6.51 29.89 2.16
CA LEU A 175 -6.76 28.48 1.93
C LEU A 175 -8.00 28.14 2.75
N GLN A 176 -9.05 27.64 2.08
CA GLN A 176 -10.20 27.08 2.77
C GLN A 176 -9.67 26.17 3.89
N PRO A 177 -10.20 26.28 5.11
CA PRO A 177 -9.68 25.50 6.22
C PRO A 177 -9.69 24.04 5.78
N LYS A 178 -8.50 23.47 5.55
CA LYS A 178 -8.35 22.03 5.33
C LYS A 178 -9.14 21.42 6.46
N THR A 179 -10.22 20.71 6.12
CA THR A 179 -10.98 19.90 7.06
C THR A 179 -9.95 19.26 7.96
N LYS A 180 -10.00 19.60 9.27
CA LYS A 180 -8.96 19.25 10.25
C LYS A 180 -8.47 17.85 9.90
N PRO A 181 -7.16 17.64 9.66
CA PRO A 181 -6.67 16.32 9.29
C PRO A 181 -7.27 15.36 10.29
N THR A 182 -8.08 14.44 9.78
CA THR A 182 -8.89 13.54 10.60
C THR A 182 -7.98 12.99 11.66
N ALA A 183 -8.14 13.49 12.89
CA ALA A 183 -7.33 13.05 13.99
C ALA A 183 -7.47 11.53 14.01
N SER A 184 -6.37 10.81 14.27
CA SER A 184 -6.32 9.35 14.35
C SER A 184 -7.08 8.82 15.57
N VAL A 185 -8.26 9.36 15.82
CA VAL A 185 -9.23 8.90 16.79
C VAL A 185 -9.96 7.74 16.09
N PRO A 186 -10.05 6.56 16.71
CA PRO A 186 -10.70 5.36 16.16
C PRO A 186 -12.15 5.55 15.67
N SER A 187 -12.76 6.70 15.94
CA SER A 187 -14.18 6.99 15.73
C SER A 187 -14.52 7.73 14.42
N CYS A 188 -13.55 8.08 13.58
CA CYS A 188 -13.82 8.94 12.41
C CYS A 188 -13.77 8.23 11.04
N HIS A 189 -13.58 6.91 11.00
CA HIS A 189 -13.66 6.15 9.74
C HIS A 189 -14.97 5.35 9.68
N GLU A 190 -15.45 5.02 8.47
CA GLU A 190 -16.66 4.22 8.25
C GLU A 190 -16.59 2.82 8.88
N ILE A 191 -15.38 2.39 9.26
CA ILE A 191 -15.10 1.11 9.90
C ILE A 191 -14.61 1.39 11.32
N GLN A 192 -15.36 0.89 12.28
CA GLN A 192 -15.06 1.01 13.70
C GLN A 192 -13.67 0.41 14.01
N GLY A 193 -12.82 1.19 14.69
CA GLY A 193 -11.49 0.74 15.09
C GLY A 193 -10.43 0.78 14.00
N TYR A 194 -10.74 1.16 12.75
CA TYR A 194 -9.72 1.35 11.72
C TYR A 194 -9.08 2.74 11.81
N MET A 195 -7.75 2.81 11.75
CA MET A 195 -6.97 4.04 11.89
C MET A 195 -6.24 4.37 10.57
N PRO A 196 -6.80 5.26 9.72
CA PRO A 196 -6.34 5.47 8.34
C PRO A 196 -4.89 5.95 8.23
N GLY A 197 -4.46 6.83 9.14
CA GLY A 197 -3.10 7.37 9.11
C GLY A 197 -2.01 6.35 9.45
N ARG A 198 -2.38 5.19 10.05
CA ARG A 198 -1.45 4.13 10.44
C ARG A 198 -1.68 2.81 9.69
N LEU A 199 -2.72 2.74 8.86
CA LEU A 199 -3.13 1.53 8.12
C LEU A 199 -3.29 0.30 9.05
N GLU A 200 -3.80 0.53 10.25
CA GLU A 200 -3.92 -0.50 11.29
C GLU A 200 -5.31 -0.52 11.91
N PHE A 201 -5.64 -1.63 12.57
CA PHE A 201 -6.86 -1.78 13.34
C PHE A 201 -6.53 -1.66 14.82
N GLU A 202 -7.46 -1.11 15.59
CA GLU A 202 -7.39 -1.02 17.05
C GLU A 202 -7.37 -2.42 17.69
N THR A 203 -8.12 -3.35 17.10
CA THR A 203 -8.08 -4.77 17.44
C THR A 203 -7.61 -5.54 16.23
N GLU A 204 -6.39 -6.06 16.30
CA GLU A 204 -5.76 -6.78 15.20
C GLU A 204 -6.21 -8.24 15.11
N TYR A 205 -5.93 -8.89 13.99
CA TYR A 205 -6.13 -10.34 13.88
C TYR A 205 -5.22 -11.08 14.87
N ALA A 206 -5.82 -11.95 15.70
CA ALA A 206 -5.16 -12.66 16.79
C ALA A 206 -4.41 -11.68 17.74
N ASN A 207 -5.15 -10.70 18.29
CA ASN A 207 -4.63 -9.66 19.18
C ASN A 207 -4.08 -10.21 20.51
N GLU A 208 -4.46 -11.42 20.88
CA GLU A 208 -3.95 -12.14 22.05
C GLU A 208 -2.57 -12.77 21.81
N ALA A 209 -2.06 -12.77 20.56
CA ALA A 209 -0.76 -13.35 20.25
C ALA A 209 0.39 -12.65 21.00
N GLU A 210 0.25 -11.34 21.20
CA GLU A 210 1.17 -10.49 21.94
C GLU A 210 1.27 -10.90 23.42
N GLU A 211 0.19 -11.40 24.03
CA GLU A 211 0.19 -11.81 25.44
C GLU A 211 1.15 -12.96 25.73
N ALA A 212 1.31 -13.87 24.75
CA ALA A 212 2.21 -15.01 24.86
C ALA A 212 3.68 -14.60 24.86
N VAL A 213 4.05 -13.54 24.12
CA VAL A 213 5.44 -13.11 23.94
C VAL A 213 5.83 -11.95 24.85
N GLN A 214 4.88 -11.23 25.46
CA GLN A 214 5.14 -9.98 26.20
C GLN A 214 6.12 -10.13 27.37
N LEU A 215 6.16 -11.30 28.02
CA LEU A 215 7.04 -11.59 29.16
C LEU A 215 8.25 -12.44 28.78
N MET A 216 8.46 -12.74 27.50
CA MET A 216 9.62 -13.52 27.05
C MET A 216 10.88 -12.67 27.09
N GLN A 217 11.94 -13.23 27.67
CA GLN A 217 13.25 -12.60 27.78
C GLN A 217 14.31 -13.58 27.27
N PHE A 218 15.30 -13.03 26.58
CA PHE A 218 16.45 -13.75 26.05
C PHE A 218 17.70 -13.06 26.56
N ASP A 219 18.40 -13.70 27.50
CA ASP A 219 19.67 -13.18 28.00
C ASP A 219 20.85 -13.70 27.15
N PRO A 220 21.90 -12.89 26.91
CA PRO A 220 23.07 -13.36 26.17
C PRO A 220 23.75 -14.55 26.87
N GLY A 221 23.80 -15.70 26.18
CA GLY A 221 24.34 -16.96 26.71
C GLY A 221 23.28 -17.88 27.34
N ASP A 222 22.03 -17.45 27.40
CA ASP A 222 20.91 -18.27 27.85
C ASP A 222 20.57 -19.35 26.81
N GLY A 223 20.06 -20.50 27.27
CA GLY A 223 19.61 -21.57 26.39
C GLY A 223 20.68 -22.47 25.79
N LEU A 224 21.96 -22.34 26.14
CA LEU A 224 23.00 -23.32 25.81
C LEU A 224 23.44 -24.04 27.08
N ASN A 225 23.30 -25.37 27.11
CA ASN A 225 23.77 -26.15 28.25
C ASN A 225 25.30 -26.04 28.35
N PRO A 226 25.87 -25.53 29.46
CA PRO A 226 27.32 -25.31 29.57
C PRO A 226 28.17 -26.59 29.49
N ARG A 227 27.56 -27.77 29.64
CA ARG A 227 28.25 -29.07 29.60
C ARG A 227 28.08 -29.81 28.29
N THR A 228 26.92 -29.74 27.65
CA THR A 228 26.64 -30.49 26.41
C THR A 228 26.69 -29.61 25.15
N GLY A 229 26.60 -28.29 25.29
CA GLY A 229 26.52 -27.35 24.16
C GLY A 229 25.21 -27.44 23.38
N GLU A 230 24.26 -28.24 23.85
CA GLU A 230 22.93 -28.39 23.26
C GLU A 230 21.99 -27.30 23.77
N LEU A 231 20.96 -27.03 22.97
CA LEU A 231 19.97 -26.00 23.29
C LEU A 231 19.05 -26.51 24.40
N GLU A 232 18.92 -25.77 25.49
CA GLU A 232 18.05 -26.15 26.61
C GLU A 232 16.58 -26.24 26.15
N PRO A 233 15.79 -27.23 26.61
CA PRO A 233 14.39 -27.40 26.22
C PRO A 233 13.52 -26.16 26.46
N GLU A 234 13.88 -25.33 27.45
CA GLU A 234 13.19 -24.06 27.71
C GLU A 234 13.41 -23.05 26.57
N MET A 235 14.64 -22.96 26.05
CA MET A 235 14.95 -22.10 24.91
C MET A 235 14.26 -22.60 23.65
N GLU A 236 14.21 -23.92 23.44
CA GLU A 236 13.49 -24.52 22.31
C GLU A 236 11.99 -24.19 22.36
N LEU A 237 11.39 -24.25 23.54
CA LEU A 237 10.01 -23.86 23.76
C LEU A 237 9.79 -22.36 23.47
N LYS A 238 10.66 -21.47 23.99
CA LYS A 238 10.59 -20.02 23.73
C LYS A 238 10.67 -19.72 22.22
N LEU A 239 11.60 -20.36 21.51
CA LEU A 239 11.73 -20.24 20.05
C LEU A 239 10.48 -20.75 19.32
N THR A 240 9.94 -21.89 19.74
CA THR A 240 8.70 -22.44 19.15
C THR A 240 7.52 -21.47 19.32
N VAL A 241 7.38 -20.84 20.49
CA VAL A 241 6.33 -19.85 20.71
C VAL A 241 6.55 -18.60 19.85
N MET A 242 7.81 -18.17 19.68
CA MET A 242 8.15 -17.07 18.77
C MET A 242 7.80 -17.40 17.31
N ASP A 243 8.03 -18.64 16.87
CA ASP A 243 7.63 -19.09 15.52
C ASP A 243 6.10 -19.07 15.34
N ILE A 244 5.35 -19.49 16.35
CA ILE A 244 3.88 -19.39 16.35
C ILE A 244 3.44 -17.93 16.27
N TYR A 245 4.08 -17.04 17.04
CA TYR A 245 3.81 -15.59 16.99
C TYR A 245 4.08 -15.01 15.59
N ASN A 246 5.23 -15.34 14.99
CA ASN A 246 5.59 -14.90 13.64
C ASN A 246 4.61 -15.43 12.57
N CYS A 247 4.13 -16.66 12.72
CA CYS A 247 3.08 -17.21 11.86
C CYS A 247 1.78 -16.38 11.96
N ARG A 248 1.35 -16.02 13.18
CA ARG A 248 0.18 -15.16 13.41
C ARG A 248 0.37 -13.77 12.83
N LEU A 249 1.56 -13.19 12.97
CA LEU A 249 1.90 -11.89 12.41
C LEU A 249 1.86 -11.91 10.87
N THR A 250 2.36 -12.97 10.25
CA THR A 250 2.28 -13.18 8.79
C THR A 250 0.82 -13.23 8.33
N GLN A 251 -0.01 -14.04 9.00
CA GLN A 251 -1.44 -14.12 8.68
C GLN A 251 -2.18 -12.78 8.86
N ARG A 252 -1.77 -11.97 9.85
CA ARG A 252 -2.31 -10.63 10.07
C ARG A 252 -1.99 -9.71 8.89
N VAL A 253 -0.74 -9.74 8.41
CA VAL A 253 -0.31 -8.97 7.22
C VAL A 253 -1.07 -9.43 5.98
N ASP A 254 -1.19 -10.74 5.75
CA ASP A 254 -1.90 -11.28 4.59
C ASP A 254 -3.39 -10.88 4.58
N ARG A 255 -4.05 -10.93 5.74
CA ARG A 255 -5.44 -10.48 5.88
C ARG A 255 -5.59 -9.00 5.59
N LYS A 256 -4.69 -8.16 6.12
CA LYS A 256 -4.68 -6.73 5.83
C LYS A 256 -4.50 -6.48 4.34
N LYS A 257 -3.56 -7.18 3.71
CA LYS A 257 -3.32 -7.08 2.26
C LYS A 257 -4.61 -7.31 1.48
N VAL A 258 -5.34 -8.38 1.78
CA VAL A 258 -6.63 -8.66 1.12
C VAL A 258 -7.67 -7.57 1.37
N ILE A 259 -7.75 -7.02 2.59
CA ILE A 259 -8.68 -5.92 2.91
C ILE A 259 -8.40 -4.67 2.08
N PHE A 260 -7.13 -4.29 1.95
CA PHE A 260 -6.70 -3.12 1.19
C PHE A 260 -6.81 -3.33 -0.32
N GLU A 261 -6.33 -4.47 -0.81
CA GLU A 261 -6.31 -4.81 -2.23
C GLU A 261 -7.72 -4.85 -2.82
N HIS A 262 -8.69 -5.40 -2.09
CA HIS A 262 -10.07 -5.51 -2.55
C HIS A 262 -10.97 -4.33 -2.12
N ASN A 263 -10.40 -3.21 -1.66
CA ASN A 263 -11.13 -2.01 -1.23
C ASN A 263 -12.26 -2.34 -0.22
N LEU A 264 -12.04 -3.31 0.66
CA LEU A 264 -13.04 -3.75 1.65
C LEU A 264 -13.26 -2.72 2.76
N LEU A 265 -12.46 -1.64 2.76
CA LEU A 265 -12.62 -0.52 3.69
C LEU A 265 -13.84 0.35 3.39
N GLU A 266 -14.36 0.33 2.16
CA GLU A 266 -15.55 1.09 1.74
C GLU A 266 -16.84 0.36 2.11
N TYR A 267 -17.05 0.14 3.41
CA TYR A 267 -18.16 -0.68 3.91
C TYR A 267 -19.53 -0.22 3.40
N ARG A 268 -19.78 1.11 3.34
CA ARG A 268 -21.08 1.65 2.92
C ARG A 268 -21.32 1.43 1.42
N GLU A 269 -20.33 1.65 0.57
CA GLU A 269 -20.45 1.42 -0.87
C GLU A 269 -20.58 -0.08 -1.18
N ASN A 270 -19.75 -0.92 -0.54
CA ASN A 270 -19.83 -2.38 -0.66
C ASN A 270 -21.21 -2.91 -0.22
N THR A 271 -21.78 -2.38 0.87
CA THR A 271 -23.14 -2.73 1.32
C THR A 271 -24.21 -2.28 0.32
N LYS A 272 -24.06 -1.10 -0.30
CA LYS A 272 -25.00 -0.64 -1.34
C LYS A 272 -24.97 -1.55 -2.56
N VAL A 273 -23.77 -1.95 -3.00
CA VAL A 273 -23.59 -2.89 -4.12
C VAL A 273 -24.19 -4.25 -3.78
N GLU A 274 -23.93 -4.82 -2.60
CA GLU A 274 -24.53 -6.09 -2.17
C GLU A 274 -26.06 -6.03 -2.08
N LYS A 275 -26.63 -4.89 -1.67
CA LYS A 275 -28.10 -4.69 -1.59
C LYS A 275 -28.78 -4.58 -2.96
N LYS A 276 -28.06 -4.13 -4.00
CA LYS A 276 -28.59 -4.06 -5.37
C LYS A 276 -28.68 -5.44 -6.04
N ARG A 277 -27.92 -6.41 -5.55
CA ARG A 277 -27.87 -7.78 -6.08
C ARG A 277 -29.06 -8.60 -5.61
N SER A 278 -29.49 -9.54 -6.45
CA SER A 278 -30.51 -10.52 -6.10
C SER A 278 -30.01 -11.46 -4.99
N LYS A 279 -30.92 -12.18 -4.32
CA LYS A 279 -30.55 -13.14 -3.29
C LYS A 279 -29.62 -14.23 -3.82
N GLU A 280 -29.92 -14.76 -5.01
CA GLU A 280 -29.15 -15.84 -5.64
C GLU A 280 -27.76 -15.37 -6.08
N GLU A 281 -27.65 -14.15 -6.62
CA GLU A 281 -26.36 -13.52 -6.93
C GLU A 281 -25.52 -13.32 -5.66
N ARG A 282 -26.15 -12.86 -4.57
CA ARG A 282 -25.46 -12.65 -3.28
C ARG A 282 -24.93 -13.97 -2.72
N ASP A 283 -25.73 -15.03 -2.75
CA ASP A 283 -25.35 -16.36 -2.28
C ASP A 283 -24.21 -16.96 -3.13
N LEU A 284 -24.22 -16.73 -4.45
CA LEU A 284 -23.15 -17.16 -5.35
C LEU A 284 -21.83 -16.43 -5.04
N LEU A 285 -21.86 -15.11 -4.92
CA LEU A 285 -20.66 -14.32 -4.64
C LEU A 285 -20.12 -14.57 -3.22
N ASN A 286 -21.00 -14.86 -2.25
CA ASN A 286 -20.56 -15.29 -0.92
C ASN A 286 -19.72 -16.57 -0.96
N LYS A 287 -20.04 -17.51 -1.88
CA LYS A 287 -19.21 -18.70 -2.11
C LYS A 287 -17.90 -18.37 -2.83
N ALA A 288 -17.86 -17.28 -3.58
CA ALA A 288 -16.64 -16.83 -4.29
C ALA A 288 -15.65 -16.08 -3.39
N LYS A 289 -16.11 -15.47 -2.27
CA LYS A 289 -15.27 -14.69 -1.33
C LYS A 289 -13.93 -15.33 -0.93
N PRO A 290 -13.79 -16.66 -0.71
CA PRO A 290 -12.50 -17.26 -0.41
C PRO A 290 -11.43 -17.08 -1.50
N PHE A 291 -11.83 -16.98 -2.78
CA PHE A 291 -10.90 -16.80 -3.90
C PHE A 291 -10.24 -15.41 -3.91
N ALA A 292 -10.86 -14.40 -3.27
CA ALA A 292 -10.27 -13.08 -3.11
C ALA A 292 -8.92 -13.11 -2.35
N ARG A 293 -8.64 -14.17 -1.58
CA ARG A 293 -7.34 -14.34 -0.89
C ARG A 293 -6.20 -14.73 -1.83
N MET A 294 -6.52 -15.29 -3.00
CA MET A 294 -5.53 -15.83 -3.94
C MET A 294 -5.45 -15.01 -5.23
N MET A 295 -6.46 -14.20 -5.52
CA MET A 295 -6.59 -13.39 -6.72
C MET A 295 -6.37 -11.91 -6.41
N ASN A 296 -5.84 -11.18 -7.38
CA ASN A 296 -5.80 -9.72 -7.30
C ASN A 296 -7.21 -9.13 -7.43
N HIS A 297 -7.33 -7.82 -7.21
CA HIS A 297 -8.61 -7.12 -7.26
C HIS A 297 -9.34 -7.29 -8.60
N ASP A 298 -8.66 -6.97 -9.70
CA ASP A 298 -9.26 -6.93 -11.04
C ASP A 298 -9.71 -8.32 -11.51
N ASP A 299 -8.89 -9.35 -11.27
CA ASP A 299 -9.21 -10.73 -11.63
C ASP A 299 -10.35 -11.26 -10.77
N PHE A 300 -10.40 -10.89 -9.48
CA PHE A 300 -11.50 -11.30 -8.61
C PHE A 300 -12.81 -10.63 -9.01
N GLU A 301 -12.78 -9.35 -9.38
CA GLU A 301 -13.96 -8.63 -9.89
C GLU A 301 -14.44 -9.23 -11.22
N SER A 302 -13.51 -9.53 -12.14
CA SER A 302 -13.82 -10.21 -13.41
C SER A 302 -14.44 -11.59 -13.19
N LEU A 303 -13.91 -12.37 -12.24
CA LEU A 303 -14.49 -13.67 -11.85
C LEU A 303 -15.91 -13.49 -11.28
N CYS A 304 -16.10 -12.52 -10.37
CA CYS A 304 -17.41 -12.24 -9.79
C CYS A 304 -18.43 -11.87 -10.88
N GLN A 305 -18.04 -11.00 -11.82
CA GLN A 305 -18.90 -10.61 -12.94
C GLN A 305 -19.22 -11.80 -13.84
N GLY A 306 -18.22 -12.61 -14.21
CA GLY A 306 -18.41 -13.81 -15.02
C GLY A 306 -19.36 -14.83 -14.38
N LEU A 307 -19.28 -15.02 -13.06
CA LEU A 307 -20.20 -15.89 -12.31
C LEU A 307 -21.65 -15.37 -12.32
N ILE A 308 -21.83 -14.05 -12.21
CA ILE A 308 -23.14 -13.40 -12.32
C ILE A 308 -23.69 -13.56 -13.75
N ASP A 309 -22.88 -13.30 -14.76
CA ASP A 309 -23.27 -13.42 -16.16
C ASP A 309 -23.67 -14.85 -16.51
N GLU A 310 -22.89 -15.84 -16.04
CA GLU A 310 -23.19 -17.26 -16.20
C GLU A 310 -24.53 -17.63 -15.53
N LEU A 311 -24.75 -17.19 -14.28
CA LEU A 311 -26.00 -17.42 -13.57
C LEU A 311 -27.19 -16.82 -14.33
N ASN A 312 -27.07 -15.57 -14.75
CA ASN A 312 -28.10 -14.85 -15.50
C ASN A 312 -28.41 -15.53 -16.85
N LEU A 313 -27.38 -16.01 -17.56
CA LEU A 313 -27.55 -16.77 -18.79
C LEU A 313 -28.26 -18.11 -18.55
N ARG A 314 -27.86 -18.86 -17.51
CA ARG A 314 -28.51 -20.14 -17.16
C ARG A 314 -30.00 -19.94 -16.85
N GLN A 315 -30.34 -18.90 -16.09
CA GLN A 315 -31.73 -18.55 -15.77
C GLN A 315 -32.52 -18.14 -17.03
N ALA A 316 -31.95 -17.26 -17.87
CA ALA A 316 -32.59 -16.84 -19.11
C ALA A 316 -32.82 -18.02 -20.08
N ILE A 317 -31.85 -18.92 -20.21
CA ILE A 317 -31.97 -20.14 -21.02
C ILE A 317 -33.09 -21.04 -20.48
N GLN A 318 -33.12 -21.28 -19.16
CA GLN A 318 -34.16 -22.09 -18.53
C GLN A 318 -35.56 -21.49 -18.75
N GLN A 319 -35.68 -20.17 -18.63
CA GLN A 319 -36.93 -19.44 -18.88
C GLN A 319 -37.39 -19.57 -20.33
N LEU A 320 -36.48 -19.36 -21.29
CA LEU A 320 -36.78 -19.53 -22.72
C LEU A 320 -37.15 -20.98 -23.08
N GLN A 321 -36.54 -21.97 -22.44
CA GLN A 321 -36.91 -23.38 -22.59
C GLN A 321 -38.31 -23.66 -22.05
N GLU A 322 -38.68 -23.06 -20.91
CA GLU A 322 -40.03 -23.16 -20.35
C GLU A 322 -41.06 -22.54 -21.31
N TRP A 323 -40.80 -21.34 -21.83
CA TRP A 323 -41.69 -20.68 -22.80
C TRP A 323 -41.92 -21.55 -24.04
N ARG A 324 -40.86 -22.17 -24.58
CA ARG A 324 -40.98 -23.11 -25.70
C ARG A 324 -41.83 -24.33 -25.35
N SER A 325 -41.73 -24.87 -24.13
CA SER A 325 -42.54 -26.01 -23.68
C SER A 325 -44.04 -25.68 -23.62
N VAL A 326 -44.37 -24.41 -23.33
CA VAL A 326 -45.74 -23.87 -23.31
C VAL A 326 -46.16 -23.32 -24.69
N ARG A 327 -45.34 -23.57 -25.73
CA ARG A 327 -45.55 -23.13 -27.13
C ARG A 327 -45.57 -21.62 -27.33
N ILE A 328 -44.84 -20.89 -26.51
CA ILE A 328 -44.61 -19.45 -26.66
C ILE A 328 -43.32 -19.26 -27.47
N GLY A 329 -43.47 -18.70 -28.68
CA GLY A 329 -42.36 -18.51 -29.63
C GLY A 329 -41.72 -17.12 -29.61
N ASP A 330 -42.41 -16.12 -29.08
CA ASP A 330 -42.00 -14.71 -29.16
C ASP A 330 -41.68 -14.12 -27.78
N LEU A 331 -40.74 -13.18 -27.73
CA LEU A 331 -40.33 -12.51 -26.48
C LEU A 331 -41.45 -11.68 -25.86
N ARG A 332 -42.24 -10.98 -26.68
CA ARG A 332 -43.41 -10.20 -26.22
C ARG A 332 -44.51 -11.07 -25.61
N SER A 333 -44.75 -12.25 -26.17
CA SER A 333 -45.74 -13.18 -25.62
C SER A 333 -45.23 -13.88 -24.36
N GLY A 334 -43.91 -14.08 -24.25
CA GLY A 334 -43.25 -14.55 -23.03
C GLY A 334 -43.33 -13.58 -21.85
N GLU A 335 -43.08 -12.28 -22.06
CA GLU A 335 -43.25 -11.26 -21.01
C GLU A 335 -44.70 -11.22 -20.49
N LYS A 336 -45.68 -11.31 -21.40
CA LYS A 336 -47.09 -11.42 -21.03
C LYS A 336 -47.39 -12.68 -20.22
N TYR A 337 -46.79 -13.81 -20.61
CA TYR A 337 -46.94 -15.07 -19.87
C TYR A 337 -46.37 -14.98 -18.45
N GLU A 338 -45.20 -14.38 -18.25
CA GLU A 338 -44.60 -14.20 -16.92
C GLU A 338 -45.41 -13.26 -16.04
N THR A 339 -45.88 -12.15 -16.59
CA THR A 339 -46.73 -11.22 -15.84
C THR A 339 -48.04 -11.89 -15.42
N GLU A 340 -48.68 -12.67 -16.29
CA GLU A 340 -49.88 -13.44 -15.95
C GLU A 340 -49.59 -14.60 -14.97
N LYS A 341 -48.45 -15.27 -15.08
CA LYS A 341 -47.99 -16.34 -14.17
C LYS A 341 -47.72 -15.78 -12.78
N ALA A 342 -47.04 -14.64 -12.68
CA ALA A 342 -46.82 -13.93 -11.42
C ALA A 342 -48.14 -13.46 -10.79
N GLN A 343 -49.07 -12.92 -11.58
CA GLN A 343 -50.41 -12.55 -11.10
C GLN A 343 -51.22 -13.75 -10.61
N ARG A 344 -51.13 -14.91 -11.29
CA ARG A 344 -51.75 -16.17 -10.84
C ARG A 344 -51.13 -16.67 -9.55
N ALA A 345 -49.80 -16.62 -9.41
CA ALA A 345 -49.10 -16.99 -8.17
C ALA A 345 -49.50 -16.09 -6.99
N GLN A 346 -49.61 -14.77 -7.21
CA GLN A 346 -50.09 -13.83 -6.19
C GLN A 346 -51.56 -14.09 -5.78
N LYS A 347 -52.42 -14.48 -6.73
CA LYS A 347 -53.82 -14.84 -6.47
C LYS A 347 -54.00 -16.22 -5.83
N ALA A 348 -53.05 -17.13 -6.00
CA ALA A 348 -53.10 -18.50 -5.49
C ALA A 348 -52.66 -18.62 -4.01
N VAL A 349 -52.10 -17.55 -3.42
CA VAL A 349 -51.87 -17.48 -1.97
C VAL A 349 -53.25 -17.41 -1.27
N PRO A 350 -53.61 -18.36 -0.37
CA PRO A 350 -54.94 -18.39 0.20
C PRO A 350 -55.15 -17.21 1.16
N MET A 351 -55.96 -16.24 0.74
CA MET A 351 -56.50 -15.18 1.60
C MET A 351 -57.64 -15.78 2.45
N GLY A 352 -57.29 -16.28 3.64
CA GLY A 352 -58.25 -16.72 4.65
C GLY A 352 -59.08 -15.55 5.21
N SER A 353 -60.41 -15.66 5.15
CA SER A 353 -61.40 -14.60 5.40
C SER A 353 -61.56 -14.15 6.87
N MET A 354 -60.74 -14.58 7.83
CA MET A 354 -60.91 -14.24 9.26
C MET A 354 -59.74 -13.53 9.93
N ASP A 355 -58.64 -13.25 9.24
CA ASP A 355 -57.46 -12.57 9.81
C ASP A 355 -57.28 -11.12 9.33
N ARG A 356 -58.34 -10.52 8.74
CA ARG A 356 -58.25 -9.19 8.12
C ARG A 356 -58.11 -8.06 9.15
N ASP A 357 -58.72 -8.18 10.32
CA ASP A 357 -58.75 -7.09 11.31
C ASP A 357 -57.65 -7.16 12.39
N ARG A 358 -57.13 -8.36 12.71
CA ARG A 358 -56.04 -8.51 13.69
C ARG A 358 -54.65 -8.28 13.08
N LEU A 359 -54.46 -8.54 11.78
CA LEU A 359 -53.16 -8.35 11.13
C LEU A 359 -52.96 -6.93 10.56
N ALA A 360 -54.06 -6.21 10.23
CA ALA A 360 -54.00 -4.85 9.71
C ALA A 360 -53.42 -3.82 10.72
N SER A 361 -53.56 -4.09 12.02
CA SER A 361 -53.02 -3.25 13.10
C SER A 361 -51.58 -3.61 13.48
N ALA A 362 -51.13 -4.85 13.23
CA ALA A 362 -49.76 -5.30 13.49
C ALA A 362 -48.79 -5.05 12.31
N GLN A 363 -49.30 -4.79 11.10
CA GLN A 363 -48.48 -4.55 9.90
C GLN A 363 -48.11 -3.07 9.67
N ARG A 364 -48.63 -2.11 10.44
CA ARG A 364 -48.19 -0.70 10.34
C ARG A 364 -46.79 -0.45 10.88
N SER A 365 -46.20 -1.42 11.58
CA SER A 365 -44.85 -1.35 12.18
C SER A 365 -43.84 -2.33 11.57
N LYS A 366 -44.20 -3.06 10.50
CA LYS A 366 -43.26 -3.91 9.76
C LYS A 366 -43.30 -3.52 8.29
N ALA A 367 -42.27 -2.80 7.87
CA ALA A 367 -42.06 -2.39 6.49
C ALA A 367 -42.31 -3.58 5.55
N ALA A 368 -43.14 -3.37 4.53
CA ALA A 368 -43.38 -4.36 3.48
C ALA A 368 -42.04 -4.89 2.96
N ALA A 369 -41.92 -6.21 2.80
CA ALA A 369 -40.76 -6.82 2.19
C ALA A 369 -40.55 -6.16 0.81
N VAL A 370 -39.43 -5.44 0.67
CA VAL A 370 -39.01 -4.83 -0.58
C VAL A 370 -38.92 -5.98 -1.60
N PRO A 371 -39.59 -5.90 -2.76
CA PRO A 371 -39.46 -6.90 -3.81
C PRO A 371 -37.98 -7.09 -4.13
N ASP A 372 -37.52 -8.34 -4.26
CA ASP A 372 -36.14 -8.61 -4.68
C ASP A 372 -35.88 -7.87 -6.01
N PRO A 373 -34.71 -7.22 -6.16
CA PRO A 373 -34.36 -6.53 -7.39
C PRO A 373 -34.43 -7.52 -8.57
N PRO A 374 -34.94 -7.09 -9.74
CA PRO A 374 -35.07 -7.97 -10.89
C PRO A 374 -33.71 -8.58 -11.24
N SER A 375 -33.66 -9.91 -11.36
CA SER A 375 -32.46 -10.65 -11.79
C SER A 375 -31.98 -10.12 -13.14
N GLY A 376 -30.66 -10.06 -13.36
CA GLY A 376 -30.07 -9.67 -14.64
C GLY A 376 -30.56 -10.54 -15.80
N ALA A 377 -31.05 -11.76 -15.53
CA ALA A 377 -31.74 -12.61 -16.47
C ALA A 377 -32.94 -11.92 -17.17
N ALA A 378 -33.68 -11.04 -16.47
CA ALA A 378 -34.82 -10.33 -17.06
C ALA A 378 -34.43 -9.39 -18.21
N LEU A 379 -33.20 -8.84 -18.20
CA LEU A 379 -32.67 -8.03 -19.29
C LEU A 379 -32.36 -8.87 -20.53
N LEU A 380 -31.98 -10.13 -20.35
CA LEU A 380 -31.62 -11.06 -21.43
C LEU A 380 -32.84 -11.67 -22.14
N VAL A 381 -34.04 -11.49 -21.57
CA VAL A 381 -35.31 -11.97 -22.12
C VAL A 381 -36.27 -10.80 -22.42
N ALA A 382 -35.75 -9.56 -22.42
CA ALA A 382 -36.53 -8.37 -22.70
C ALA A 382 -37.07 -8.37 -24.16
N PRO A 383 -38.23 -7.72 -24.42
CA PRO A 383 -38.86 -7.70 -25.74
C PRO A 383 -38.02 -7.07 -26.85
N GLU A 384 -37.13 -6.15 -26.49
CA GLU A 384 -36.24 -5.41 -27.40
C GLU A 384 -34.79 -5.82 -27.12
N LEU A 385 -34.41 -7.01 -27.58
CA LEU A 385 -32.99 -7.38 -27.62
C LEU A 385 -32.32 -6.58 -28.76
N PRO A 386 -31.18 -5.91 -28.53
CA PRO A 386 -30.42 -5.29 -29.60
C PRO A 386 -30.06 -6.36 -30.64
N ILE A 387 -30.73 -6.33 -31.80
CA ILE A 387 -30.53 -7.30 -32.87
C ILE A 387 -29.10 -7.15 -33.37
N ARG A 388 -28.29 -8.19 -33.22
CA ARG A 388 -26.96 -8.29 -33.81
C ARG A 388 -27.12 -8.41 -35.33
N SER A 389 -27.14 -7.27 -36.01
CA SER A 389 -26.89 -7.03 -37.45
C SER A 389 -26.90 -8.28 -38.36
N ALA A 390 -28.00 -8.46 -39.09
CA ALA A 390 -28.04 -9.24 -40.34
C ALA A 390 -27.97 -8.27 -41.55
N PRO A 391 -27.27 -8.61 -42.65
CA PRO A 391 -27.14 -7.74 -43.82
C PRO A 391 -28.38 -7.87 -44.71
N ALA A 392 -28.95 -6.75 -45.15
CA ALA A 392 -29.98 -6.70 -46.19
C ALA A 392 -29.42 -6.04 -47.46
N PRO A 393 -29.86 -6.47 -48.66
CA PRO A 393 -29.35 -5.98 -49.95
C PRO A 393 -29.99 -4.65 -50.37
N ASP A 394 -29.27 -3.97 -51.26
CA ASP A 394 -29.49 -2.66 -51.89
C ASP A 394 -30.92 -2.19 -52.17
N GLY A 395 -31.11 -0.86 -52.09
CA GLY A 395 -32.27 -0.19 -52.70
C GLY A 395 -32.54 1.29 -52.32
N THR A 396 -31.63 2.20 -52.66
CA THR A 396 -31.85 3.61 -53.09
C THR A 396 -32.58 4.67 -52.22
N ASN A 397 -31.84 5.79 -52.05
CA ASN A 397 -32.19 7.23 -52.03
C ASN A 397 -32.86 7.90 -50.81
N GLY A 398 -32.10 8.83 -50.19
CA GLY A 398 -32.63 9.88 -49.31
C GLY A 398 -31.56 10.70 -48.53
N THR A 399 -30.79 11.51 -49.25
CA THR A 399 -30.10 12.79 -48.91
C THR A 399 -29.73 13.16 -47.45
N ILE A 400 -28.41 13.39 -47.23
CA ILE A 400 -27.76 14.02 -46.05
C ILE A 400 -27.44 15.50 -46.37
N PRO A 401 -27.39 16.44 -45.38
CA PRO A 401 -26.13 17.20 -45.16
C PRO A 401 -25.88 17.58 -43.67
N PRO A 402 -24.72 18.16 -43.30
CA PRO A 402 -23.37 17.62 -43.46
C PRO A 402 -22.60 17.57 -42.12
N ARG A 403 -21.67 16.62 -41.96
CA ARG A 403 -20.63 16.69 -40.93
C ARG A 403 -19.29 16.34 -41.58
N GLU A 404 -18.36 17.27 -41.46
CA GLU A 404 -16.98 17.17 -41.98
C GLU A 404 -16.01 17.01 -40.79
N PRO A 405 -14.75 16.57 -40.99
CA PRO A 405 -14.41 15.16 -41.21
C PRO A 405 -13.29 14.68 -40.25
N ARG A 406 -13.22 13.37 -39.97
CA ARG A 406 -11.94 12.68 -39.65
C ARG A 406 -12.10 11.15 -39.70
N GLU A 407 -11.59 10.61 -40.80
CA GLU A 407 -11.23 9.21 -41.08
C GLU A 407 -9.91 8.81 -40.37
N PRO A 408 -9.45 7.54 -40.42
CA PRO A 408 -10.18 6.30 -40.11
C PRO A 408 -9.26 5.22 -39.44
N ASN A 409 -9.82 4.00 -39.32
CA ASN A 409 -9.21 2.67 -39.05
C ASN A 409 -8.92 2.35 -37.58
N GLY A 410 -9.56 1.37 -36.93
CA GLY A 410 -10.24 0.13 -37.39
C GLY A 410 -9.58 -1.04 -36.63
N ASP A 411 -10.22 -2.09 -36.13
CA ASP A 411 -11.60 -2.59 -36.18
C ASP A 411 -11.74 -3.55 -34.99
N SER A 412 -12.88 -3.51 -34.29
CA SER A 412 -13.29 -4.51 -33.31
C SER A 412 -14.42 -5.34 -33.92
N LYS A 413 -14.24 -6.67 -34.03
CA LYS A 413 -15.36 -7.60 -34.22
C LYS A 413 -15.35 -8.73 -33.19
N PRO A 414 -16.53 -9.28 -32.84
CA PRO A 414 -16.75 -10.05 -31.62
C PRO A 414 -16.83 -11.57 -31.86
N GLN A 415 -16.56 -12.41 -30.86
CA GLN A 415 -16.73 -13.87 -30.95
C GLN A 415 -17.44 -14.51 -29.75
N THR A 416 -18.24 -15.53 -30.06
CA THR A 416 -19.04 -16.40 -29.20
C THR A 416 -18.34 -17.76 -28.99
N ASN A 417 -18.72 -18.49 -27.94
CA ASN A 417 -18.13 -19.75 -27.47
C ASN A 417 -18.42 -20.98 -28.36
N GLY A 418 -17.44 -21.90 -28.50
CA GLY A 418 -17.68 -23.29 -28.97
C GLY A 418 -16.53 -24.03 -29.68
N ASN A 419 -15.70 -24.73 -28.90
CA ASN A 419 -14.85 -25.92 -29.18
C ASN A 419 -13.66 -25.91 -30.17
N ALA A 420 -12.52 -26.29 -29.56
CA ALA A 420 -11.46 -27.21 -29.99
C ALA A 420 -10.29 -26.71 -30.87
N ASN A 421 -9.10 -27.10 -30.39
CA ASN A 421 -7.78 -27.15 -31.03
C ASN A 421 -6.96 -25.85 -31.16
N GLY A 422 -6.13 -25.63 -30.14
CA GLY A 422 -4.68 -25.49 -30.25
C GLY A 422 -4.11 -24.40 -31.17
N ALA A 423 -3.66 -23.30 -30.59
CA ALA A 423 -2.40 -22.64 -30.94
C ALA A 423 -2.04 -21.56 -29.91
N SER A 424 -0.76 -21.56 -29.53
CA SER A 424 -0.10 -20.62 -28.64
C SER A 424 -0.02 -19.18 -29.17
N THR A 425 0.25 -18.27 -28.22
CA THR A 425 1.16 -17.09 -28.23
C THR A 425 0.45 -15.77 -27.89
N ASN A 426 0.59 -15.29 -26.64
CA ASN A 426 1.66 -14.45 -26.08
C ASN A 426 1.47 -12.94 -26.38
N GLY A 427 0.85 -12.25 -25.42
CA GLY A 427 1.03 -10.82 -25.20
C GLY A 427 1.35 -10.57 -23.72
N THR A 428 2.60 -10.25 -23.40
CA THR A 428 2.91 -9.49 -22.19
C THR A 428 4.07 -8.55 -22.46
N VAL A 429 3.80 -7.29 -22.14
CA VAL A 429 4.68 -6.12 -22.10
C VAL A 429 5.77 -6.34 -21.05
N VAL A 430 7.02 -6.01 -21.39
CA VAL A 430 8.16 -5.95 -20.47
C VAL A 430 8.65 -4.51 -20.42
N VAL A 431 8.88 -4.00 -19.21
CA VAL A 431 9.52 -2.70 -18.92
C VAL A 431 11.06 -2.85 -18.96
N ALA A 432 11.71 -1.79 -19.46
CA ALA A 432 13.12 -1.52 -19.76
C ALA A 432 14.19 -2.02 -18.75
N ASN A 433 15.47 -2.27 -19.10
CA ASN A 433 16.47 -1.35 -19.68
C ASN A 433 17.67 -2.08 -20.36
N GLY A 434 18.34 -1.40 -21.31
CA GLY A 434 19.28 -1.90 -22.36
C GLY A 434 20.66 -2.50 -21.93
N THR A 435 21.57 -2.93 -22.81
CA THR A 435 21.99 -2.44 -24.15
C THR A 435 22.80 -3.53 -24.91
N GLY A 436 22.73 -3.56 -26.26
CA GLY A 436 23.66 -4.32 -27.14
C GLY A 436 23.00 -5.22 -28.21
N PRO A 437 23.42 -5.19 -29.49
CA PRO A 437 22.60 -5.67 -30.61
C PRO A 437 22.83 -7.16 -30.89
N SER A 438 21.79 -7.98 -30.76
CA SER A 438 21.75 -9.31 -31.38
C SER A 438 20.30 -9.66 -31.70
N GLY A 439 20.06 -10.04 -32.95
CA GLY A 439 18.73 -10.35 -33.48
C GLY A 439 18.04 -11.53 -32.78
N PRO A 440 16.73 -11.74 -33.02
CA PRO A 440 15.95 -12.74 -32.32
C PRO A 440 16.43 -14.16 -32.67
N MET A 441 17.18 -14.76 -31.75
CA MET A 441 17.46 -16.19 -31.72
C MET A 441 16.18 -16.91 -31.31
N THR A 442 15.49 -17.55 -32.26
CA THR A 442 14.51 -18.60 -31.96
C THR A 442 15.18 -19.65 -31.07
N ARG A 443 14.84 -19.69 -29.78
CA ARG A 443 15.30 -20.76 -28.87
C ARG A 443 14.83 -22.10 -29.43
N GLN A 444 15.79 -22.92 -29.83
CA GLN A 444 15.58 -24.26 -30.35
C GLN A 444 15.00 -25.12 -29.21
N ARG A 445 13.79 -25.68 -29.41
CA ARG A 445 13.13 -26.55 -28.42
C ARG A 445 14.04 -27.73 -28.08
N TYR A 446 14.54 -27.77 -26.84
CA TYR A 446 15.42 -28.84 -26.39
C TYR A 446 14.58 -30.03 -25.90
N MET A 447 14.60 -31.12 -26.67
CA MET A 447 14.00 -32.39 -26.25
C MET A 447 15.07 -33.28 -25.62
N ALA A 448 14.90 -33.65 -24.35
CA ALA A 448 15.82 -34.53 -23.65
C ALA A 448 15.86 -35.92 -24.33
N PRO A 449 17.03 -36.43 -24.76
CA PRO A 449 17.11 -37.74 -25.41
C PRO A 449 16.70 -38.89 -24.47
N ALA A 450 16.13 -39.98 -25.00
CA ALA A 450 15.83 -41.18 -24.22
C ALA A 450 17.07 -41.75 -23.49
N LEU A 451 16.86 -42.39 -22.34
CA LEU A 451 17.92 -43.13 -21.65
C LEU A 451 18.19 -44.47 -22.39
N PRO A 452 19.46 -44.86 -22.62
CA PRO A 452 19.78 -46.12 -23.31
C PRO A 452 19.21 -47.34 -22.57
N GLY A 453 18.47 -48.20 -23.27
CA GLY A 453 17.92 -49.45 -22.72
C GLY A 453 16.68 -49.29 -21.83
N VAL A 454 16.06 -48.10 -21.79
CA VAL A 454 14.88 -47.82 -20.94
C VAL A 454 13.69 -47.44 -21.81
N THR A 455 12.58 -48.17 -21.67
CA THR A 455 11.31 -47.82 -22.32
C THR A 455 10.69 -46.58 -21.66
N PRO A 456 10.28 -45.56 -22.43
CA PRO A 456 9.61 -44.38 -21.88
C PRO A 456 8.34 -44.75 -21.11
N LEU A 457 8.08 -44.02 -20.02
CA LEU A 457 6.85 -44.18 -19.25
C LEU A 457 5.69 -43.52 -20.02
N GLN A 458 4.54 -44.18 -20.14
CA GLN A 458 3.32 -43.55 -20.67
C GLN A 458 2.62 -42.79 -19.54
N LEU A 459 2.51 -41.46 -19.66
CA LEU A 459 1.80 -40.61 -18.71
C LEU A 459 0.41 -40.28 -19.28
N THR A 460 -0.63 -40.94 -18.76
CA THR A 460 -2.02 -40.65 -19.09
C THR A 460 -2.69 -39.84 -17.97
N GLN A 461 -3.70 -39.05 -18.31
CA GLN A 461 -4.36 -38.16 -17.35
C GLN A 461 -5.06 -38.90 -16.19
N ASP A 462 -5.46 -40.15 -16.41
CA ASP A 462 -6.00 -41.04 -15.36
C ASP A 462 -4.92 -41.78 -14.54
N GLY A 463 -3.71 -41.94 -15.10
CA GLY A 463 -2.62 -42.72 -14.48
C GLY A 463 -1.54 -41.89 -13.80
N ALA A 464 -1.54 -40.57 -14.00
CA ALA A 464 -0.53 -39.65 -13.50
C ALA A 464 -1.20 -38.39 -12.89
N PRO A 465 -1.47 -38.37 -11.56
CA PRO A 465 -1.93 -37.16 -10.90
C PRO A 465 -0.89 -36.05 -11.08
N ASP A 466 -1.37 -34.80 -11.15
CA ASP A 466 -0.54 -33.59 -11.32
C ASP A 466 0.11 -33.41 -12.70
N LEU A 467 -0.24 -34.25 -13.70
CA LEU A 467 0.25 -34.11 -15.09
C LEU A 467 -0.11 -32.74 -15.70
N HIS A 468 -1.27 -32.19 -15.35
CA HIS A 468 -1.75 -30.88 -15.81
C HIS A 468 -0.91 -29.68 -15.31
N LEU A 469 -0.04 -29.90 -14.32
CA LEU A 469 0.88 -28.87 -13.79
C LEU A 469 2.22 -28.83 -14.53
N LEU A 470 2.46 -29.77 -15.45
CA LEU A 470 3.68 -29.83 -16.25
C LEU A 470 3.48 -29.16 -17.60
N THR A 471 4.49 -28.43 -18.06
CA THR A 471 4.52 -28.03 -19.48
C THR A 471 4.71 -29.25 -20.39
N PRO A 472 4.33 -29.19 -21.67
CA PRO A 472 4.51 -30.30 -22.61
C PRO A 472 5.96 -30.79 -22.73
N GLU A 473 6.94 -29.92 -22.48
CA GLU A 473 8.37 -30.26 -22.50
C GLU A 473 8.78 -31.02 -21.24
N GLU A 474 8.24 -30.63 -20.08
CA GLU A 474 8.46 -31.31 -18.81
C GLU A 474 7.77 -32.67 -18.76
N ALA A 475 6.56 -32.79 -19.32
CA ALA A 475 5.88 -34.07 -19.45
C ALA A 475 6.75 -35.08 -20.23
N LYS A 476 7.31 -34.67 -21.38
CA LYS A 476 8.24 -35.51 -22.16
C LYS A 476 9.52 -35.86 -21.42
N LEU A 477 10.07 -34.93 -20.63
CA LEU A 477 11.22 -35.21 -19.76
C LEU A 477 10.86 -36.31 -18.73
N CYS A 478 9.69 -36.20 -18.11
CA CYS A 478 9.18 -37.18 -17.16
C CYS A 478 8.98 -38.57 -17.81
N GLU A 479 8.47 -38.65 -19.04
CA GLU A 479 8.36 -39.90 -19.80
C GLU A 479 9.73 -40.55 -20.04
N VAL A 480 10.70 -39.76 -20.51
CA VAL A 480 12.07 -40.19 -20.84
C VAL A 480 12.87 -40.63 -19.61
N VAL A 481 12.71 -39.91 -18.50
CA VAL A 481 13.42 -40.18 -17.24
C VAL A 481 12.68 -41.21 -16.37
N ARG A 482 11.48 -41.64 -16.80
CA ARG A 482 10.54 -42.48 -16.04
C ARG A 482 10.31 -41.92 -14.63
N LEU A 483 9.78 -40.70 -14.58
CA LEU A 483 9.46 -39.99 -13.35
C LEU A 483 7.99 -39.57 -13.39
N GLN A 484 7.27 -39.78 -12.30
CA GLN A 484 5.88 -39.30 -12.18
C GLN A 484 5.86 -37.78 -11.91
N PRO A 485 4.78 -37.06 -12.27
CA PRO A 485 4.72 -35.59 -12.15
C PRO A 485 5.02 -35.07 -10.75
N LYS A 486 4.42 -35.67 -9.72
CA LYS A 486 4.60 -35.22 -8.32
C LYS A 486 6.06 -35.28 -7.83
N PRO A 487 6.80 -36.41 -7.96
CA PRO A 487 8.24 -36.43 -7.69
C PRO A 487 9.06 -35.43 -8.52
N TYR A 488 8.71 -35.22 -9.79
CA TYR A 488 9.41 -34.24 -10.63
C TYR A 488 9.22 -32.81 -10.12
N LEU A 489 8.01 -32.42 -9.75
CA LEU A 489 7.71 -31.08 -9.23
C LEU A 489 8.49 -30.81 -7.93
N MET A 490 8.60 -31.80 -7.04
CA MET A 490 9.42 -31.69 -5.83
C MET A 490 10.92 -31.50 -6.16
N ILE A 491 11.46 -32.25 -7.13
CA ILE A 491 12.86 -32.10 -7.56
C ILE A 491 13.08 -30.74 -8.22
N LYS A 492 12.13 -30.27 -9.04
CA LYS A 492 12.16 -28.95 -9.68
C LYS A 492 12.25 -27.84 -8.64
N GLU A 493 11.40 -27.87 -7.62
CA GLU A 493 11.42 -26.89 -6.53
C GLU A 493 12.77 -26.89 -5.80
N GLN A 494 13.30 -28.07 -5.44
CA GLN A 494 14.57 -28.17 -4.73
C GLN A 494 15.76 -27.67 -5.55
N ILE A 495 15.82 -27.99 -6.85
CA ILE A 495 16.88 -27.52 -7.75
C ILE A 495 16.84 -26.00 -7.89
N LEU A 496 15.65 -25.41 -8.10
CA LEU A 496 15.51 -23.97 -8.25
C LEU A 496 15.86 -23.24 -6.94
N LYS A 497 15.42 -23.76 -5.79
CA LYS A 497 15.73 -23.21 -4.48
C LYS A 497 17.23 -23.22 -4.19
N GLU A 498 17.94 -24.27 -4.59
CA GLU A 498 19.40 -24.32 -4.44
C GLU A 498 20.12 -23.38 -5.42
N ALA A 499 19.68 -23.31 -6.69
CA ALA A 499 20.25 -22.41 -7.68
C ALA A 499 20.10 -20.93 -7.29
N LEU A 500 19.02 -20.56 -6.59
CA LEU A 500 18.82 -19.20 -6.07
C LEU A 500 19.89 -18.80 -5.03
N LYS A 501 20.43 -19.75 -4.26
CA LYS A 501 21.51 -19.47 -3.30
C LYS A 501 22.84 -19.12 -3.97
N SER A 502 23.04 -19.60 -5.20
CA SER A 502 24.27 -19.42 -5.99
C SER A 502 24.05 -18.53 -7.21
N ASN A 503 23.25 -17.48 -7.05
CA ASN A 503 22.96 -16.44 -8.05
C ASN A 503 22.47 -17.01 -9.40
N GLY A 504 21.62 -18.04 -9.33
CA GLY A 504 21.04 -18.71 -10.48
C GLY A 504 21.91 -19.79 -11.13
N THR A 505 23.08 -20.11 -10.57
CA THR A 505 23.99 -21.14 -11.13
C THR A 505 24.03 -22.40 -10.27
N LEU A 506 24.25 -23.59 -10.86
CA LEU A 506 24.35 -24.85 -10.10
C LEU A 506 25.33 -25.83 -10.75
N LYS A 507 26.11 -26.59 -9.95
CA LYS A 507 27.00 -27.63 -10.47
C LYS A 507 26.23 -28.91 -10.75
N LYS A 508 26.59 -29.63 -11.84
CA LYS A 508 25.96 -30.91 -12.21
C LYS A 508 26.03 -31.97 -11.11
N LYS A 509 27.08 -31.97 -10.28
CA LYS A 509 27.21 -32.88 -9.12
C LYS A 509 26.17 -32.58 -8.04
N GLN A 510 25.97 -31.31 -7.70
CA GLN A 510 24.98 -30.87 -6.71
C GLN A 510 23.56 -31.19 -7.18
N ALA A 511 23.25 -30.95 -8.46
CA ALA A 511 21.95 -31.29 -9.03
C ALA A 511 21.63 -32.80 -8.91
N LYS A 512 22.62 -33.67 -9.13
CA LYS A 512 22.47 -35.13 -8.96
C LYS A 512 22.22 -35.53 -7.50
N GLU A 513 22.93 -34.90 -6.56
CA GLU A 513 22.74 -35.12 -5.12
C GLU A 513 21.33 -34.69 -4.65
N ILE A 514 20.83 -33.55 -5.15
CA ILE A 514 19.48 -33.05 -4.86
C ILE A 514 18.40 -33.95 -5.44
N CYS A 515 18.57 -34.43 -6.68
CA CYS A 515 17.60 -35.32 -7.31
C CYS A 515 17.37 -36.61 -6.51
N ARG A 516 18.39 -37.11 -5.78
CA ARG A 516 18.36 -38.43 -5.11
C ARG A 516 17.88 -39.57 -6.03
N LEU A 517 18.17 -39.45 -7.32
CA LEU A 517 17.85 -40.42 -8.36
C LEU A 517 19.14 -41.03 -8.90
N ASP A 518 18.99 -42.01 -9.80
CA ASP A 518 20.10 -42.50 -10.62
C ASP A 518 20.88 -41.35 -11.30
N SER A 519 22.21 -41.50 -11.38
CA SER A 519 23.14 -40.48 -11.87
C SER A 519 22.86 -40.02 -13.30
N GLN A 520 22.29 -40.90 -14.15
CA GLN A 520 21.88 -40.55 -15.51
C GLN A 520 20.61 -39.71 -15.49
N LYS A 521 19.62 -40.08 -14.67
CA LYS A 521 18.34 -39.36 -14.52
C LYS A 521 18.56 -37.93 -14.02
N GLY A 522 19.29 -37.77 -12.92
CA GLY A 522 19.62 -36.44 -12.37
C GLY A 522 20.45 -35.60 -13.34
N GLY A 523 21.32 -36.25 -14.12
CA GLY A 523 22.06 -35.59 -15.20
C GLY A 523 21.16 -35.03 -16.30
N ARG A 524 20.15 -35.78 -16.75
CA ARG A 524 19.20 -35.34 -17.80
C ARG A 524 18.27 -34.22 -17.33
N ILE A 525 17.82 -34.28 -16.08
CA ILE A 525 17.03 -33.20 -15.46
C ILE A 525 17.86 -31.92 -15.40
N PHE A 526 19.13 -32.00 -14.95
CA PHE A 526 20.01 -30.84 -14.93
C PHE A 526 20.25 -30.25 -16.34
N ASP A 527 20.55 -31.09 -17.33
CA ASP A 527 20.78 -30.63 -18.70
C ASP A 527 19.51 -29.96 -19.30
N PHE A 528 18.31 -30.45 -18.96
CA PHE A 528 17.05 -29.79 -19.32
C PHE A 528 16.90 -28.40 -18.68
N PHE A 529 17.22 -28.24 -17.40
CA PHE A 529 17.08 -26.96 -16.67
C PHE A 529 18.06 -25.90 -17.21
N ILE A 530 19.26 -26.30 -17.61
CA ILE A 530 20.21 -25.42 -18.31
C ILE A 530 19.63 -24.94 -19.64
N ASN A 531 19.10 -25.84 -20.45
CA ASN A 531 18.59 -25.52 -21.78
C ASN A 531 17.26 -24.75 -21.75
N ALA A 532 16.43 -24.96 -20.72
CA ALA A 532 15.25 -24.15 -20.44
C ALA A 532 15.62 -22.72 -19.97
N GLY A 533 16.89 -22.49 -19.59
CA GLY A 533 17.38 -21.22 -19.07
C GLY A 533 16.94 -20.94 -17.63
N TRP A 534 16.53 -21.97 -16.89
CA TRP A 534 16.09 -21.85 -15.50
C TRP A 534 17.25 -21.86 -14.52
N VAL A 535 18.36 -22.49 -14.90
CA VAL A 535 19.58 -22.60 -14.10
C VAL A 535 20.78 -22.36 -15.02
N GLY A 536 21.78 -21.62 -14.56
CA GLY A 536 23.07 -21.44 -15.20
C GLY A 536 24.08 -22.52 -14.78
N ARG A 537 25.08 -22.79 -15.62
CA ARG A 537 26.16 -23.73 -15.25
C ARG A 537 27.19 -23.00 -14.37
N ALA A 538 27.39 -23.48 -13.14
CA ALA A 538 28.40 -23.00 -12.19
C ALA A 538 29.77 -23.63 -12.41
#